data_AF-A0A7S2F4U6-F1
#
_entry.id   AF-A0A7S2F4U6-F1
#
_cell.length_a   1.000
_cell.length_b   1.000
_cell.length_c   1.000
_cell.angle_alpha   90.00
_cell.angle_beta   90.00
_cell.angle_gamma   90.00
#
_symmetry.space_group_name_H-M   'P 1'
#
loop_
_entity.id
_entity.type
_entity.pdbx_description
1 polymer ?
#
loop_
_entity_poly.entity_id
_entity_poly.type
_entity_poly.pdbx_seq_one_letter_code
_entity_poly.pdbx_strand_id
1 'polypeptide(L)'
;PVAIETLEASEGDSFTVQLESIVIIAGKAACGLLSLPATLPCLVRPAHVVMGIRPDVHRGWLVDVLEAMVTGDVERRFPDEKINRVQLPKSRTMQGRLVQEALEEEDADRGEEPC
;
A
#
# COMPACT_ATOMS: atom_id res chain seq x y z
N PRO A 1 13.71 13.45 10.08
CA PRO A 1 13.63 13.75 11.53
C PRO A 1 12.21 14.15 11.97
N VAL A 2 11.67 15.29 11.52
CA VAL A 2 10.37 15.82 11.99
C VAL A 2 9.17 14.89 11.73
N ALA A 3 9.14 14.20 10.59
CA ALA A 3 8.02 13.33 10.23
C ALA A 3 7.93 12.05 11.09
N ILE A 4 9.07 11.55 11.59
CA ILE A 4 9.12 10.33 12.41
C ILE A 4 8.66 10.65 13.83
N GLU A 5 9.23 11.70 14.43
CA GLU A 5 8.83 12.18 15.77
C GLU A 5 7.33 12.55 15.83
N THR A 6 6.79 13.09 14.74
CA THR A 6 5.35 13.40 14.63
C THR A 6 4.49 12.13 14.58
N LEU A 7 4.95 11.07 13.88
CA LEU A 7 4.24 9.80 13.83
C LEU A 7 4.33 9.05 15.17
N GLU A 8 5.47 9.13 15.85
CA GLU A 8 5.66 8.55 17.18
C GLU A 8 4.75 9.18 18.22
N ALA A 9 4.60 10.52 18.19
CA ALA A 9 3.69 11.24 19.08
C ALA A 9 2.20 10.97 18.79
N SER A 10 1.87 10.45 17.61
CA SER A 10 0.50 10.16 17.17
C SER A 10 0.13 8.69 17.25
N GLU A 11 0.92 7.86 17.95
CA GLU A 11 0.55 6.48 18.20
C GLU A 11 -0.80 6.39 18.94
N GLY A 12 -1.69 5.53 18.47
CA GLY A 12 -3.03 5.36 19.02
C GLY A 12 -4.06 6.40 18.55
N ASP A 13 -3.62 7.46 17.85
CA ASP A 13 -4.53 8.44 17.26
C ASP A 13 -5.43 7.78 16.21
N SER A 14 -6.70 8.17 16.24
CA SER A 14 -7.67 7.74 15.23
C SER A 14 -7.74 8.75 14.11
N PHE A 15 -7.80 8.27 12.88
CA PHE A 15 -7.89 9.10 11.69
C PHE A 15 -8.95 8.57 10.73
N THR A 16 -9.38 9.44 9.83
CA THR A 16 -10.38 9.11 8.80
C THR A 16 -9.73 9.14 7.43
N VAL A 17 -9.98 8.11 6.63
CA VAL A 17 -9.52 8.02 5.23
C VAL A 17 -10.71 7.81 4.30
N GLN A 18 -10.50 8.11 3.03
CA GLN A 18 -11.51 7.86 1.99
C GLN A 18 -10.98 6.81 1.02
N LEU A 19 -11.68 5.69 0.90
CA LEU A 19 -11.47 4.74 -0.19
C LEU A 19 -12.18 5.26 -1.44
N GLU A 20 -11.41 5.48 -2.51
CA GLU A 20 -11.92 6.12 -3.73
C GLU A 20 -12.11 5.15 -4.88
N SER A 21 -11.18 4.22 -5.04
CA SER A 21 -11.21 3.27 -6.15
C SER A 21 -10.55 1.96 -5.77
N ILE A 22 -10.92 0.91 -6.49
CA ILE A 22 -10.31 -0.41 -6.40
C ILE A 22 -9.49 -0.63 -7.67
N VAL A 23 -8.25 -1.05 -7.52
CA VAL A 23 -7.37 -1.45 -8.61
C VAL A 23 -7.23 -2.96 -8.59
N ILE A 24 -7.47 -3.58 -9.74
CA ILE A 24 -7.36 -5.02 -9.95
C ILE A 24 -6.31 -5.24 -11.03
N ILE A 25 -5.22 -5.93 -10.67
CA ILE A 25 -4.23 -6.41 -11.64
C ILE A 25 -4.48 -7.91 -11.85
N ALA A 26 -4.91 -8.26 -13.05
CA ALA A 26 -5.48 -9.57 -13.36
C ALA A 26 -4.55 -10.72 -12.93
N GLY A 27 -5.05 -11.58 -12.04
CA GLY A 27 -4.33 -12.76 -11.58
C GLY A 27 -3.10 -12.47 -10.71
N LYS A 28 -2.92 -11.23 -10.22
CA LYS A 28 -1.75 -10.83 -9.42
C LYS A 28 -2.10 -10.13 -8.12
N ALA A 29 -2.90 -9.07 -8.16
CA ALA A 29 -3.19 -8.29 -6.96
C ALA A 29 -4.50 -7.51 -7.06
N ALA A 30 -5.04 -7.15 -5.90
CA ALA A 30 -6.12 -6.19 -5.75
C ALA A 30 -5.83 -5.25 -4.58
N CYS A 31 -6.01 -3.96 -4.78
CA CYS A 31 -5.80 -2.96 -3.74
C CYS A 31 -6.82 -1.82 -3.84
N GLY A 32 -7.12 -1.20 -2.71
CA GLY A 32 -7.93 0.01 -2.63
C GLY A 32 -7.05 1.25 -2.58
N LEU A 33 -7.33 2.26 -3.39
CA LEU A 33 -6.66 3.57 -3.31
C LEU A 33 -7.33 4.44 -2.25
N LEU A 34 -6.50 5.02 -1.39
CA LEU A 34 -6.94 5.82 -0.25
C LEU A 34 -6.53 7.28 -0.44
N SER A 35 -7.42 8.18 -0.05
CA SER A 35 -7.09 9.56 0.26
C SER A 35 -6.87 9.69 1.76
N LEU A 36 -5.64 10.07 2.13
CA LEU A 36 -5.21 10.29 3.49
C LEU A 36 -5.44 11.76 3.91
N PRO A 37 -5.69 12.03 5.19
CA PRO A 37 -5.69 13.40 5.70
C PRO A 37 -4.29 14.01 5.59
N ALA A 38 -4.21 15.31 5.31
CA ALA A 38 -2.94 16.02 5.11
C ALA A 38 -2.01 15.99 6.34
N THR A 39 -2.57 15.71 7.52
CA THR A 39 -1.84 15.57 8.79
C THR A 39 -1.08 14.25 8.90
N LEU A 40 -1.36 13.26 8.04
CA LEU A 40 -0.75 11.94 8.12
C LEU A 40 0.29 11.77 7.00
N PRO A 41 1.60 11.84 7.32
CA PRO A 41 2.65 11.65 6.33
C PRO A 41 2.63 10.20 5.83
N CYS A 42 2.81 10.03 4.51
CA CYS A 42 2.84 8.73 3.87
C CYS A 42 4.02 8.65 2.92
N LEU A 43 4.91 7.69 3.19
CA LEU A 43 6.12 7.44 2.40
C LEU A 43 5.77 6.80 1.04
N VAL A 44 4.78 5.92 1.02
CA VAL A 44 4.36 5.20 -0.19
C VAL A 44 3.26 5.96 -0.90
N ARG A 45 3.47 6.31 -2.17
CA ARG A 45 2.49 7.01 -2.99
C ARG A 45 2.16 6.23 -4.26
N PRO A 46 0.87 6.01 -4.57
CA PRO A 46 -0.31 6.41 -3.81
C PRO A 46 -0.52 5.60 -2.52
N ALA A 47 -1.18 6.21 -1.55
CA ALA A 47 -1.64 5.51 -0.35
C ALA A 47 -2.68 4.45 -0.73
N HIS A 48 -2.53 3.24 -0.21
CA HIS A 48 -3.38 2.12 -0.60
C HIS A 48 -3.52 1.09 0.52
N VAL A 49 -4.56 0.26 0.41
CA VAL A 49 -4.74 -0.96 1.21
C VAL A 49 -4.67 -2.16 0.28
N VAL A 50 -3.79 -3.11 0.59
CA VAL A 50 -3.71 -4.39 -0.15
C VAL A 50 -4.85 -5.28 0.31
N MET A 51 -5.75 -5.65 -0.61
CA MET A 51 -6.85 -6.58 -0.33
C MET A 51 -6.45 -8.02 -0.61
N GLY A 52 -5.54 -8.21 -1.58
CA GLY A 52 -4.96 -9.51 -1.89
C GLY A 52 -3.78 -9.36 -2.85
N ILE A 53 -2.77 -10.19 -2.67
CA ILE A 53 -1.60 -10.26 -3.53
C ILE A 53 -1.21 -11.73 -3.70
N ARG A 54 -0.85 -12.13 -4.91
CA ARG A 54 -0.38 -13.48 -5.20
C ARG A 54 1.00 -13.68 -4.52
N PRO A 55 1.29 -14.85 -3.92
CA PRO A 55 2.48 -15.03 -3.09
C PRO A 55 3.83 -14.81 -3.79
N ASP A 56 3.90 -15.05 -5.09
CA ASP A 56 5.08 -14.84 -5.95
C ASP A 56 5.24 -13.39 -6.44
N VAL A 57 4.31 -12.50 -6.09
CA VAL A 57 4.36 -11.09 -6.47
C VAL A 57 4.88 -10.26 -5.31
N HIS A 58 6.03 -9.62 -5.51
CA HIS A 58 6.65 -8.76 -4.49
C HIS A 58 5.83 -7.48 -4.25
N ARG A 59 5.70 -7.05 -2.99
CA ARG A 59 4.95 -5.84 -2.63
C ARG A 59 5.50 -4.57 -3.29
N GLY A 60 6.81 -4.46 -3.45
CA GLY A 60 7.44 -3.33 -4.14
C GLY A 60 7.00 -3.18 -5.60
N TRP A 61 6.78 -4.30 -6.32
CA TRP A 61 6.26 -4.25 -7.68
C TRP A 61 4.84 -3.65 -7.73
N LEU A 62 3.99 -3.97 -6.74
CA LEU A 62 2.65 -3.37 -6.66
C LEU A 62 2.75 -1.85 -6.49
N VAL A 63 3.66 -1.38 -5.63
CA VAL A 63 3.89 0.05 -5.44
C VAL A 63 4.29 0.73 -6.76
N ASP A 64 5.22 0.13 -7.52
CA ASP A 64 5.66 0.67 -8.80
C ASP A 64 4.52 0.76 -9.83
N VAL A 65 3.65 -0.25 -9.87
CA VAL A 65 2.46 -0.25 -10.74
C VAL A 65 1.50 0.87 -10.35
N LEU A 66 1.25 1.05 -9.06
CA LEU A 66 0.34 2.09 -8.58
C LEU A 66 0.90 3.50 -8.79
N GLU A 67 2.21 3.69 -8.60
CA GLU A 67 2.88 4.94 -8.93
C GLU A 67 2.74 5.25 -10.42
N ALA A 68 3.06 4.29 -11.30
CA ALA A 68 2.92 4.45 -12.74
C ALA A 68 1.49 4.77 -13.17
N MET A 69 0.49 4.21 -12.49
CA MET A 69 -0.92 4.52 -12.75
C MET A 69 -1.27 5.97 -12.37
N VAL A 70 -0.72 6.50 -11.28
CA VAL A 70 -0.97 7.90 -10.86
C VAL A 70 -0.21 8.90 -11.72
N THR A 71 0.99 8.56 -12.19
CA THR A 71 1.76 9.41 -13.12
C THR A 71 1.28 9.32 -14.57
N GLY A 72 0.41 8.36 -14.90
CA GLY A 72 -0.07 8.12 -16.25
C GLY A 72 0.91 7.33 -17.14
N ASP A 73 1.96 6.74 -16.56
CA ASP A 73 3.00 5.98 -17.26
C ASP A 73 2.77 4.46 -17.29
N VAL A 74 1.61 4.00 -16.81
CA VAL A 74 1.34 2.58 -16.60
C VAL A 74 1.45 1.74 -17.88
N GLU A 75 0.91 2.22 -19.00
CA GLU A 75 0.97 1.52 -20.30
C GLU A 75 2.41 1.40 -20.82
N ARG A 76 3.28 2.35 -20.47
CA ARG A 76 4.70 2.33 -20.87
C ARG A 76 5.53 1.42 -19.97
N ARG A 77 5.32 1.48 -18.65
CA ARG A 77 6.11 0.73 -17.66
C ARG A 77 5.66 -0.72 -17.51
N PHE A 78 4.37 -1.00 -17.77
CA PHE A 78 3.74 -2.30 -17.55
C PHE A 78 2.80 -2.67 -18.72
N PRO A 79 3.30 -2.73 -19.97
CA PRO A 79 2.47 -2.89 -21.17
C PRO A 79 1.69 -4.21 -21.21
N ASP A 80 2.23 -5.27 -20.58
CA ASP A 80 1.63 -6.60 -20.58
C ASP A 80 0.64 -6.83 -19.44
N GLU A 81 0.49 -5.85 -18.53
CA GLU A 81 -0.36 -5.99 -17.35
C GLU A 81 -1.79 -5.54 -17.64
N LYS A 82 -2.76 -6.40 -17.31
CA LYS A 82 -4.18 -6.06 -17.37
C LYS A 82 -4.61 -5.41 -16.07
N ILE A 83 -4.55 -4.09 -16.05
CA ILE A 83 -4.87 -3.25 -14.88
C ILE A 83 -6.23 -2.62 -15.07
N ASN A 84 -7.14 -2.84 -14.12
CA ASN A 84 -8.47 -2.26 -14.12
C ASN A 84 -8.66 -1.41 -12.88
N ARG A 85 -9.00 -0.13 -13.08
CA ARG A 85 -9.39 0.78 -12.00
C ARG A 85 -10.90 0.92 -11.98
N VAL A 86 -11.52 0.45 -10.90
CA VAL A 86 -12.94 0.59 -10.63
C VAL A 86 -13.11 1.79 -9.69
N GLN A 87 -13.57 2.91 -10.25
CA GLN A 87 -13.94 4.07 -9.44
C GLN A 87 -15.20 3.75 -8.64
N LEU A 88 -15.18 4.03 -7.34
CA LEU A 88 -16.38 3.86 -6.53
C LEU A 88 -17.40 4.95 -6.87
N PRO A 89 -18.71 4.62 -6.96
CA PRO A 89 -19.76 5.62 -7.22
C PRO A 89 -19.78 6.76 -6.20
N LYS A 90 -19.36 6.45 -4.97
CA LYS A 90 -19.11 7.40 -3.89
C LYS A 90 -17.94 6.88 -3.08
N SER A 91 -17.05 7.79 -2.67
CA SER A 91 -15.98 7.44 -1.73
C SER A 91 -16.55 6.82 -0.46
N ARG A 92 -15.83 5.85 0.09
CA ARG A 92 -16.19 5.17 1.33
C ARG A 92 -15.29 5.68 2.44
N THR A 93 -15.91 6.27 3.45
CA THR A 93 -15.21 6.73 4.64
C THR A 93 -14.85 5.53 5.51
N MET A 94 -13.58 5.45 5.91
CA MET A 94 -13.07 4.43 6.80
C MET A 94 -12.35 5.10 7.97
N GLN A 95 -12.41 4.48 9.15
CA GLN A 95 -11.62 4.88 10.31
C GLN A 95 -10.42 3.95 10.45
N GLY A 96 -9.25 4.55 10.68
CA GLY A 96 -8.02 3.87 11.02
C GLY A 96 -7.50 4.34 12.38
N ARG A 97 -6.57 3.56 12.93
CA ARG A 97 -5.79 3.93 14.11
C ARG A 97 -4.32 3.78 13.75
N LEU A 98 -3.51 4.77 14.13
CA LEU A 98 -2.06 4.67 13.98
C LEU A 98 -1.53 3.66 15.00
N VAL A 99 -0.79 2.69 14.51
CA VAL A 99 -0.11 1.67 15.32
C VAL A 99 1.35 1.65 14.90
N GLN A 100 2.24 1.48 15.87
CA GLN A 100 3.64 1.20 15.59
C GLN A 100 3.79 -0.31 15.40
N GLU A 101 4.20 -0.73 14.22
CA GLU A 101 4.61 -2.11 14.01
C GLU A 101 6.09 -2.22 14.40
N ALA A 102 6.39 -3.05 15.41
CA ALA A 102 7.75 -3.54 15.58
C ALA A 102 8.07 -4.36 14.32
N LEU A 103 9.08 -3.95 13.56
CA LEU A 103 9.64 -4.80 12.53
C LEU A 103 10.25 -6.00 13.26
N GLU A 104 9.52 -7.10 13.32
CA GLU A 104 10.15 -8.40 13.58
C GLU A 104 11.11 -8.60 12.42
N GLU A 105 12.41 -8.53 12.70
CA GLU A 105 13.41 -9.06 11.80
C GLU A 105 13.02 -10.52 11.56
N GLU A 106 12.59 -10.87 10.35
CA GLU A 106 12.54 -12.26 9.96
C GLU A 106 13.97 -12.79 10.08
N ASP A 107 14.24 -13.42 11.23
CA ASP A 107 15.51 -14.04 11.57
C ASP A 107 15.99 -14.84 10.37
N ALA A 108 17.22 -14.55 9.97
CA ALA A 108 17.99 -15.30 9.01
C ALA A 108 18.33 -16.68 9.58
N ASP A 109 17.34 -17.52 9.86
CA ASP A 109 17.54 -18.95 10.12
C ASP A 109 17.49 -19.70 8.78
N ARG A 110 18.48 -19.41 7.93
CA ARG A 110 18.92 -20.42 6.96
C ARG A 110 19.64 -21.48 7.78
N GLY A 111 18.87 -22.46 8.23
CA GLY A 111 19.39 -23.62 8.93
C GLY A 111 20.64 -24.15 8.25
N GLU A 112 21.76 -24.09 8.95
CA GLU A 112 22.83 -25.04 8.76
C GLU A 112 22.24 -26.41 9.11
N GLU A 113 22.04 -27.27 8.12
CA GLU A 113 21.92 -28.71 8.33
C GLU A 113 23.33 -29.28 8.53
N PRO A 114 23.68 -29.82 9.71
CA PRO A 114 24.73 -30.80 9.81
C PRO A 114 24.11 -32.20 9.75
N CYS A 115 24.36 -32.93 8.67
CA CYS A 115 24.38 -34.39 8.64
C CYS A 115 25.51 -34.86 7.72
#